data_AF-A0A966K3R7-F1
#
_entry.id   AF-A0A966K3R7-F1
#
_cell.length_a   1.000
_cell.length_b   1.000
_cell.length_c   1.000
_cell.angle_alpha   90.00
_cell.angle_beta   90.00
_cell.angle_gamma   90.00
#
_symmetry.space_group_name_H-M   'P 1'
#
loop_
_entity.id
_entity.type
_entity.pdbx_description
1 polymer ?
#
loop_
_entity_poly.entity_id
_entity_poly.type
_entity_poly.pdbx_seq_one_letter_code
_entity_poly.pdbx_strand_id
1 'polypeptide(L)'
;MRLLLVIALVALAGCKTPAPDKLPDPLPAPKGIDLGKVGTQLDVIDSRVAAAVIVAREANTAGKPAVVESELSVAGSFLPKPSEADIAFARQRSEKASPAEYEAQRKKAAEKQKEAEKAWATLESQVEESKAALTARDKRITELTDEVARIKKEASANLWTMAGVGIAVIGAIATAFTGPKVGVPLLLSGAAIGAFPFIVESEYFSYVVGISLALAAGLGI
;
A
#
# COMPACT_ATOMS: atom_id res chain seq x y z
N MET A 1 37.58 -32.16 28.80
CA MET A 1 37.68 -31.94 27.34
C MET A 1 36.36 -32.23 26.60
N ARG A 2 35.70 -33.38 26.78
CA ARG A 2 34.38 -33.65 26.14
C ARG A 2 33.27 -32.68 26.54
N LEU A 3 33.20 -32.27 27.81
CA LEU A 3 32.18 -31.33 28.30
C LEU A 3 32.31 -29.90 27.73
N LEU A 4 33.53 -29.42 27.46
CA LEU A 4 33.76 -28.09 26.88
C LEU A 4 33.44 -28.06 25.37
N LEU A 5 33.69 -29.17 24.67
CA LEU A 5 33.28 -29.34 23.27
C LEU A 5 31.76 -29.37 23.11
N VAL A 6 31.04 -29.99 24.04
CA VAL A 6 29.56 -30.01 24.04
C VAL A 6 28.98 -28.62 24.30
N ILE A 7 29.57 -27.84 25.22
CA ILE A 7 29.12 -26.46 25.48
C ILE A 7 29.39 -25.55 24.27
N ALA A 8 30.53 -25.72 23.59
CA ALA A 8 30.85 -24.99 22.37
C ALA A 8 29.90 -25.36 21.20
N LEU A 9 29.56 -26.65 21.04
CA LEU A 9 28.58 -27.09 20.03
C LEU A 9 27.16 -26.59 20.32
N VAL A 10 26.76 -26.50 21.59
CA VAL A 10 25.45 -25.96 21.99
C VAL A 10 25.39 -24.43 21.82
N ALA A 11 26.52 -23.72 21.99
CA ALA A 11 26.59 -22.27 21.75
C ALA A 11 26.53 -21.90 20.26
N LEU A 12 27.04 -22.74 19.35
CA LEU A 12 26.97 -22.54 17.90
C LEU A 12 25.61 -22.92 17.29
N ALA A 13 24.82 -23.77 17.96
CA ALA A 13 23.47 -24.15 17.52
C ALA A 13 22.38 -23.11 17.86
N GLY A 14 22.73 -22.03 18.59
CA GLY A 14 21.77 -21.07 19.14
C GLY A 14 21.39 -19.88 18.24
N CYS A 15 22.13 -19.59 17.17
CA CYS A 15 21.83 -18.46 16.29
C CYS A 15 20.82 -18.84 15.18
N LYS A 16 19.60 -19.24 15.56
CA LYS A 16 18.46 -19.10 14.66
C LYS A 16 18.11 -17.62 14.61
N THR A 17 18.67 -16.90 13.64
CA THR A 17 18.09 -15.63 13.20
C THR A 17 16.64 -15.91 12.84
N PRO A 18 15.65 -15.28 13.50
CA PRO A 18 14.27 -15.36 13.05
C PRO A 18 14.26 -14.90 11.58
N ALA A 19 13.66 -15.69 10.71
CA ALA A 19 13.37 -15.22 9.35
C ALA A 19 12.65 -13.87 9.51
N PRO A 20 13.05 -12.81 8.79
CA PRO A 20 12.32 -11.56 8.86
C PRO A 20 10.89 -11.87 8.44
N ASP A 21 9.94 -11.64 9.35
CA ASP A 21 8.52 -11.75 9.03
C ASP A 21 8.31 -10.96 7.75
N LYS A 22 7.87 -11.66 6.69
CA LYS A 22 7.56 -11.04 5.42
C LYS A 22 6.57 -9.93 5.76
N LEU A 23 6.92 -8.68 5.46
CA LEU A 23 5.99 -7.56 5.60
C LEU A 23 4.68 -8.00 4.92
N PRO A 24 3.54 -7.90 5.61
CA PRO A 24 2.27 -8.34 5.03
C PRO A 24 2.11 -7.66 3.68
N ASP A 25 1.76 -8.47 2.67
CA ASP A 25 1.61 -7.97 1.31
C ASP A 25 0.68 -6.74 1.35
N PRO A 26 1.02 -5.63 0.65
CA PRO A 26 0.19 -4.44 0.68
C PRO A 26 -1.23 -4.84 0.31
N LEU A 27 -2.19 -4.50 1.17
CA LEU A 27 -3.60 -4.77 0.89
C LEU A 27 -3.91 -4.23 -0.50
N PRO A 28 -4.60 -5.01 -1.35
CA PRO A 28 -4.94 -4.54 -2.68
C PRO A 28 -5.67 -3.21 -2.52
N ALA A 29 -5.15 -2.17 -3.18
CA ALA A 29 -5.80 -0.88 -3.18
C ALA A 29 -7.27 -1.10 -3.60
N PRO A 30 -8.25 -0.55 -2.86
CA PRO A 30 -9.64 -0.69 -3.25
C PRO A 30 -9.77 -0.25 -4.71
N LYS A 31 -10.51 -1.02 -5.52
CA LYS A 31 -10.74 -0.67 -6.93
C LYS A 31 -11.27 0.76 -6.97
N GLY A 32 -10.43 1.69 -7.42
CA GLY A 32 -10.77 3.10 -7.46
C GLY A 32 -12.02 3.29 -8.32
N ILE A 33 -13.03 3.96 -7.77
CA ILE A 33 -14.17 4.42 -8.55
C ILE A 33 -13.67 5.65 -9.32
N ASP A 34 -13.82 5.63 -10.63
CA ASP A 34 -13.51 6.77 -11.49
C ASP A 34 -14.57 7.86 -11.29
N LEU A 35 -14.25 8.85 -10.46
CA LEU A 35 -15.14 9.96 -10.14
C LEU A 35 -15.47 10.82 -11.37
N GLY A 36 -14.56 10.93 -12.34
CA GLY A 36 -14.83 11.63 -13.60
C GLY A 36 -15.90 10.92 -14.43
N LYS A 37 -15.82 9.58 -14.49
CA LYS A 37 -16.86 8.76 -15.13
C LYS A 37 -18.21 8.87 -14.40
N VAL A 38 -18.20 8.87 -13.07
CA VAL A 38 -19.43 9.05 -12.27
C VAL A 38 -20.02 10.44 -12.52
N GLY A 39 -19.20 11.49 -12.54
CA GLY A 39 -19.63 12.87 -12.87
C GLY A 39 -20.31 12.94 -14.24
N THR A 40 -19.67 12.40 -15.28
CA THR A 40 -20.24 12.38 -16.64
C THR A 40 -21.57 11.62 -16.70
N GLN A 41 -21.72 10.53 -15.94
CA GLN A 41 -22.98 9.79 -15.86
C GLN A 41 -24.08 10.60 -15.17
N LEU A 42 -23.74 11.33 -14.11
CA LEU A 42 -24.66 12.23 -13.42
C LEU A 42 -25.09 13.39 -14.33
N ASP A 43 -24.17 13.99 -15.08
CA ASP A 43 -24.49 15.07 -16.03
C ASP A 43 -25.51 14.63 -17.09
N VAL A 44 -25.38 13.40 -17.60
CA VAL A 44 -26.33 12.84 -18.57
C VAL A 44 -27.71 12.62 -17.92
N ILE A 45 -27.74 12.15 -16.68
CA ILE A 45 -28.96 11.98 -15.92
C ILE A 45 -29.66 13.33 -15.71
N ASP A 46 -28.93 14.33 -15.22
CA ASP A 46 -29.45 15.68 -14.96
C ASP A 46 -29.97 16.35 -16.23
N SER A 47 -29.24 16.21 -17.34
CA SER A 47 -29.65 16.70 -18.66
C SER A 47 -30.97 16.08 -19.12
N ARG A 48 -31.15 14.76 -18.95
CA ARG A 48 -32.38 14.04 -19.34
C ARG A 48 -33.57 14.42 -18.47
N VAL A 49 -33.36 14.56 -17.16
CA VAL A 49 -34.38 15.03 -16.22
C VAL A 49 -34.81 16.45 -16.60
N ALA A 50 -33.86 17.35 -16.86
CA ALA A 50 -34.16 18.72 -17.27
C ALA A 50 -34.94 18.78 -18.58
N ALA A 51 -34.55 17.98 -19.59
CA ALA A 51 -35.25 17.89 -20.88
C ALA A 51 -36.69 17.42 -20.70
N ALA A 52 -36.92 16.32 -19.97
CA ALA A 52 -38.27 15.80 -19.70
C ALA A 52 -39.16 16.83 -18.99
N VAL A 53 -38.61 17.60 -18.04
CA VAL A 53 -39.34 18.67 -17.33
C VAL A 53 -39.69 19.84 -18.26
N ILE A 54 -38.84 20.19 -19.23
CA ILE A 54 -39.14 21.22 -20.24
C ILE A 54 -40.28 20.74 -21.16
N VAL A 55 -40.18 19.53 -21.70
CA VAL A 55 -41.21 18.93 -22.58
C VAL A 55 -42.55 18.80 -21.84
N ALA A 56 -42.53 18.40 -20.56
CA ALA A 56 -43.74 18.37 -19.73
C ALA A 56 -44.39 19.75 -19.60
N ARG A 57 -43.60 20.83 -19.45
CA ARG A 57 -44.12 22.21 -19.40
C ARG A 57 -44.74 22.66 -20.72
N GLU A 58 -44.12 22.31 -21.83
CA GLU A 58 -44.64 22.57 -23.18
C GLU A 58 -45.95 21.81 -23.41
N ALA A 59 -45.99 20.53 -23.05
CA ALA A 59 -47.18 19.68 -23.15
C ALA A 59 -48.34 20.22 -22.29
N ASN A 60 -48.05 20.74 -21.10
CA ASN A 60 -49.06 21.36 -20.25
C ASN A 60 -49.67 22.62 -20.90
N THR A 61 -48.83 23.47 -21.47
CA THR A 61 -49.26 24.66 -22.24
C THR A 61 -50.07 24.27 -23.47
N ALA A 62 -49.73 23.14 -24.10
CA ALA A 62 -50.43 22.57 -25.24
C ALA A 62 -51.69 21.75 -24.88
N GLY A 63 -52.08 21.68 -23.59
CA GLY A 63 -53.27 20.96 -23.15
C GLY A 63 -53.18 19.42 -23.29
N LYS A 64 -51.99 18.84 -23.18
CA LYS A 64 -51.73 17.40 -23.32
C LYS A 64 -51.34 16.74 -21.98
N PRO A 65 -52.26 16.62 -21.00
CA PRO A 65 -51.94 16.15 -19.66
C PRO A 65 -51.35 14.73 -19.62
N ALA A 66 -51.77 13.83 -20.51
CA ALA A 66 -51.20 12.48 -20.59
C ALA A 66 -49.69 12.49 -20.96
N VAL A 67 -49.27 13.45 -21.78
CA VAL A 67 -47.86 13.64 -22.13
C VAL A 67 -47.10 14.25 -20.95
N VAL A 68 -47.72 15.17 -20.20
CA VAL A 68 -47.15 15.72 -18.96
C VAL A 68 -46.85 14.61 -17.96
N GLU A 69 -47.81 13.73 -17.68
CA GLU A 69 -47.61 12.61 -16.75
C GLU A 69 -46.53 11.64 -17.21
N SER A 70 -46.50 11.34 -18.52
CA SER A 70 -45.50 10.43 -19.10
C SER A 70 -44.08 11.00 -18.98
N GLU A 71 -43.87 12.26 -19.34
CA GLU A 71 -42.56 12.92 -19.25
C GLU A 71 -42.09 13.10 -17.79
N LEU A 72 -43.01 13.46 -16.88
CA LEU A 72 -42.67 13.53 -15.46
C LEU A 72 -42.37 12.14 -14.85
N SER A 73 -42.98 11.07 -15.37
CA SER A 73 -42.64 9.69 -14.98
C SER A 73 -41.24 9.31 -15.46
N VAL A 74 -40.87 9.67 -16.69
CA VAL A 74 -39.50 9.49 -17.22
C VAL A 74 -38.50 10.24 -16.34
N ALA A 75 -38.75 11.51 -16.03
CA ALA A 75 -37.91 12.28 -15.11
C ALA A 75 -37.79 11.61 -13.74
N GLY A 76 -38.90 11.11 -13.18
CA GLY A 76 -38.93 10.40 -11.91
C GLY A 76 -38.12 9.10 -11.90
N SER A 77 -38.01 8.40 -13.03
CA SER A 77 -37.26 7.14 -13.13
C SER A 77 -35.75 7.29 -12.96
N PHE A 78 -35.23 8.49 -13.22
CA PHE A 78 -33.83 8.85 -13.04
C PHE A 78 -33.50 9.33 -11.62
N LEU A 79 -34.53 9.67 -10.84
CA LEU A 79 -34.36 10.27 -9.53
C LEU A 79 -34.52 9.22 -8.42
N PRO A 80 -33.82 9.38 -7.29
CA PRO A 80 -34.05 8.54 -6.14
C PRO A 80 -35.47 8.72 -5.60
N LYS A 81 -36.00 7.69 -4.93
CA LYS A 81 -37.32 7.78 -4.30
C LYS A 81 -37.32 8.94 -3.28
N PRO A 82 -38.21 9.96 -3.45
CA PRO A 82 -38.24 11.10 -2.55
C PRO A 82 -38.73 10.69 -1.16
N SER A 83 -38.29 11.43 -0.14
CA SER A 83 -38.78 11.24 1.23
C SER A 83 -40.22 11.76 1.37
N GLU A 84 -40.98 11.20 2.31
CA GLU A 84 -42.35 11.69 2.57
C GLU A 84 -42.36 13.14 3.06
N ALA A 85 -41.33 13.56 3.80
CA ALA A 85 -41.16 14.94 4.24
C ALA A 85 -40.99 15.92 3.07
N ASP A 86 -40.19 15.55 2.06
CA ASP A 86 -39.98 16.38 0.86
C ASP A 86 -41.23 16.45 -0.01
N ILE A 87 -42.00 15.37 -0.10
CA ILE A 87 -43.30 15.35 -0.77
C ILE A 87 -44.28 16.27 -0.03
N ALA A 88 -44.35 16.18 1.30
CA ALA A 88 -45.23 17.03 2.11
C ALA A 88 -44.86 18.52 1.97
N PHE A 89 -43.57 18.84 1.97
CA PHE A 89 -43.08 20.20 1.72
C PHE A 89 -43.46 20.70 0.32
N ALA A 90 -43.33 19.86 -0.71
CA ALA A 90 -43.72 20.21 -2.07
C ALA A 90 -45.24 20.43 -2.21
N ARG A 91 -46.05 19.60 -1.56
CA ARG A 91 -47.52 19.75 -1.51
C ARG A 91 -47.92 21.05 -0.81
N GLN A 92 -47.35 21.32 0.35
CA GLN A 92 -47.61 22.56 1.10
C GLN A 92 -47.28 23.80 0.27
N ARG A 93 -46.17 23.77 -0.49
CA ARG A 93 -45.81 24.84 -1.43
C ARG A 93 -46.81 24.98 -2.58
N SER A 94 -47.32 23.86 -3.11
CA SER A 94 -48.32 23.89 -4.17
C SER A 94 -49.67 24.47 -3.71
N GLU A 95 -50.04 24.25 -2.45
CA GLU A 95 -51.28 24.75 -1.84
C GLU A 95 -51.21 26.25 -1.51
N LYS A 96 -50.03 26.75 -1.10
CA LYS A 96 -49.81 28.18 -0.75
C LYS A 96 -49.45 29.07 -1.94
N ALA A 97 -49.51 28.53 -3.16
CA ALA A 97 -48.98 29.05 -4.42
C ALA A 97 -48.85 30.58 -4.53
N SER A 98 -47.76 31.14 -4.00
CA SER A 98 -47.39 32.53 -4.25
C SER A 98 -46.18 32.59 -5.21
N PRO A 99 -46.22 33.41 -6.27
CA PRO A 99 -45.09 33.57 -7.19
C PRO A 99 -43.77 33.95 -6.49
N ALA A 100 -43.86 34.73 -5.40
CA ALA A 100 -42.72 35.17 -4.60
C ALA A 100 -42.02 34.01 -3.86
N GLU A 101 -42.78 33.08 -3.27
CA GLU A 101 -42.19 31.89 -2.61
C GLU A 101 -41.49 30.97 -3.61
N TYR A 102 -42.08 30.79 -4.81
CA TYR A 102 -41.42 30.04 -5.88
C TYR A 102 -40.13 30.68 -6.35
N GLU A 103 -40.08 32.01 -6.48
CA GLU A 103 -38.86 32.72 -6.84
C GLU A 103 -37.78 32.61 -5.75
N ALA A 104 -38.16 32.76 -4.48
CA ALA A 104 -37.24 32.58 -3.36
C ALA A 104 -36.66 31.16 -3.31
N GLN A 105 -37.47 30.14 -3.61
CA GLN A 105 -36.98 28.76 -3.69
C GLN A 105 -36.07 28.52 -4.89
N ARG A 106 -36.35 29.13 -6.06
CA ARG A 106 -35.44 29.07 -7.21
C ARG A 106 -34.07 29.69 -6.89
N LYS A 107 -34.05 30.82 -6.17
CA LYS A 107 -32.80 31.46 -5.74
C LYS A 107 -32.00 30.56 -4.81
N LYS A 108 -32.64 30.01 -3.78
CA LYS A 108 -32.01 29.05 -2.85
C LYS A 108 -31.52 27.78 -3.56
N ALA A 109 -32.26 27.28 -4.53
CA ALA A 109 -31.84 26.12 -5.32
C ALA A 109 -30.60 26.44 -6.17
N ALA A 110 -30.58 27.61 -6.82
CA ALA A 110 -29.42 28.06 -7.59
C ALA A 110 -28.17 28.28 -6.71
N GLU A 111 -28.34 28.79 -5.48
CA GLU A 111 -27.25 28.90 -4.50
C GLU A 111 -26.70 27.52 -4.13
N LYS A 112 -27.56 26.57 -3.79
CA LYS A 112 -27.14 25.19 -3.48
C LYS A 112 -26.45 24.51 -4.65
N GLN A 113 -26.92 24.74 -5.88
CA GLN A 113 -26.27 24.20 -7.07
C GLN A 113 -24.86 24.74 -7.22
N LYS A 114 -24.66 26.06 -7.05
CA LYS A 114 -23.32 26.67 -7.07
C LYS A 114 -22.41 26.14 -5.97
N GLU A 115 -22.94 25.92 -4.77
CA GLU A 115 -22.19 25.33 -3.66
C GLU A 115 -21.77 23.88 -3.98
N ALA A 116 -22.66 23.09 -4.57
CA ALA A 116 -22.38 21.72 -5.00
C ALA A 116 -21.31 21.67 -6.11
N GLU A 117 -21.41 22.54 -7.13
CA GLU A 117 -20.39 22.65 -8.19
C GLU A 117 -19.02 23.03 -7.62
N LYS A 118 -18.99 23.97 -6.67
CA LYS A 118 -17.74 24.35 -5.99
C LYS A 118 -17.16 23.20 -5.16
N ALA A 119 -18.01 22.45 -4.47
CA ALA A 119 -17.59 21.28 -3.71
C ALA A 119 -17.04 20.18 -4.63
N TRP A 120 -17.67 19.96 -5.79
CA TRP A 120 -17.21 19.01 -6.79
C TRP A 120 -15.84 19.38 -7.36
N ALA A 121 -15.63 20.62 -7.76
CA ALA A 121 -14.33 21.11 -8.24
C ALA A 121 -13.23 20.97 -7.16
N THR A 122 -13.58 21.22 -5.90
CA THR A 122 -12.65 21.02 -4.78
C THR A 122 -12.30 19.54 -4.59
N LEU A 123 -13.29 18.65 -4.69
CA LEU A 123 -13.09 17.21 -4.59
C LEU A 123 -12.18 16.67 -5.70
N GLU A 124 -12.39 17.10 -6.94
CA GLU A 124 -11.55 16.71 -8.08
C GLU A 124 -10.09 17.11 -7.86
N SER A 125 -9.83 18.34 -7.37
CA SER A 125 -8.48 18.79 -7.01
C SER A 125 -7.85 17.93 -5.91
N GLN A 126 -8.60 17.65 -4.84
CA GLN A 126 -8.10 16.85 -3.72
C GLN A 126 -7.78 15.41 -4.12
N VAL A 127 -8.54 14.82 -5.05
CA VAL A 127 -8.32 13.47 -5.54
C VAL A 127 -7.02 13.38 -6.33
N GLU A 128 -6.73 14.35 -7.20
CA GLU A 128 -5.48 14.40 -7.96
C GLU A 128 -4.26 14.61 -7.04
N GLU A 129 -4.35 15.53 -6.08
CA GLU A 129 -3.30 15.74 -5.08
C GLU A 129 -3.06 14.48 -4.24
N SER A 130 -4.13 13.81 -3.79
CA SER A 130 -4.04 12.57 -3.02
C SER A 130 -3.41 11.44 -3.82
N LYS A 131 -3.73 11.32 -5.11
CA LYS A 131 -3.14 10.33 -6.01
C LYS A 131 -1.64 10.54 -6.21
N ALA A 132 -1.22 11.80 -6.38
CA ALA A 132 0.19 12.14 -6.46
C ALA A 132 0.93 11.84 -5.15
N ALA A 133 0.32 12.18 -4.00
CA ALA A 133 0.88 11.91 -2.68
C ALA A 133 1.03 10.41 -2.40
N LEU A 134 0.06 9.59 -2.80
CA LEU A 134 0.13 8.13 -2.67
C LEU A 134 1.26 7.56 -3.52
N THR A 135 1.37 7.98 -4.79
CA THR A 135 2.46 7.53 -5.69
C THR A 135 3.84 7.87 -5.13
N ALA A 136 3.99 9.07 -4.56
CA ALA A 136 5.24 9.48 -3.91
C ALA A 136 5.56 8.65 -2.65
N ARG A 137 4.54 8.30 -1.86
CA ARG A 137 4.71 7.43 -0.69
C ARG A 137 5.07 6.01 -1.08
N ASP A 138 4.42 5.45 -2.10
CA ASP A 138 4.74 4.11 -2.61
C ASP A 138 6.19 4.02 -3.07
N LYS A 139 6.66 5.04 -3.81
CA LYS A 139 8.08 5.14 -4.20
C LYS A 139 9.00 5.17 -2.97
N ARG A 140 8.67 5.96 -1.95
CA ARG A 140 9.47 6.02 -0.72
C ARG A 140 9.46 4.71 0.05
N ILE A 141 8.36 3.96 0.05
CA ILE A 141 8.29 2.61 0.64
C ILE A 141 9.24 1.66 -0.10
N THR A 142 9.27 1.70 -1.44
CA THR A 142 10.20 0.87 -2.21
C THR A 142 11.66 1.21 -1.91
N GLU A 143 12.02 2.50 -1.93
CA GLU A 143 13.39 2.95 -1.61
C GLU A 143 13.81 2.55 -0.19
N LEU A 144 12.95 2.76 0.81
CA LEU A 144 13.24 2.38 2.19
C LEU A 144 13.34 0.86 2.36
N THR A 145 12.57 0.08 1.60
CA THR A 145 12.65 -1.39 1.63
C THR A 145 14.00 -1.87 1.09
N ASP A 146 14.46 -1.28 -0.01
CA ASP A 146 15.77 -1.57 -0.60
C ASP A 146 16.92 -1.16 0.33
N GLU A 147 16.81 0.01 0.97
CA GLU A 147 17.80 0.47 1.96
C GLU A 147 17.85 -0.46 3.18
N VAL A 148 16.71 -0.89 3.71
CA VAL A 148 16.67 -1.86 4.81
C VAL A 148 17.30 -3.18 4.41
N ALA A 149 17.06 -3.65 3.18
CA ALA A 149 17.69 -4.87 2.67
C ALA A 149 19.22 -4.72 2.58
N ARG A 150 19.71 -3.58 2.06
CA ARG A 150 21.14 -3.27 2.00
C ARG A 150 21.77 -3.19 3.38
N ILE A 151 21.16 -2.45 4.32
CA ILE A 151 21.66 -2.29 5.69
C ILE A 151 21.71 -3.65 6.40
N LYS A 152 20.70 -4.52 6.22
CA LYS A 152 20.73 -5.88 6.78
C LYS A 152 21.88 -6.70 6.20
N LYS A 153 22.15 -6.59 4.90
CA LYS A 153 23.28 -7.27 4.24
C LYS A 153 24.62 -6.77 4.79
N GLU A 154 24.81 -5.45 4.86
CA GLU A 154 26.02 -4.84 5.41
C GLU A 154 26.23 -5.17 6.89
N ALA A 155 25.17 -5.11 7.70
CA ALA A 155 25.22 -5.49 9.11
C ALA A 155 25.60 -6.97 9.30
N SER A 156 25.07 -7.86 8.46
CA SER A 156 25.46 -9.28 8.47
C SER A 156 26.94 -9.46 8.11
N ALA A 157 27.41 -8.82 7.03
CA ALA A 157 28.81 -8.90 6.61
C ALA A 157 29.77 -8.36 7.69
N ASN A 158 29.42 -7.25 8.33
CA ASN A 158 30.18 -6.67 9.43
C ASN A 158 30.21 -7.58 10.66
N LEU A 159 29.08 -8.23 11.00
CA LEU A 159 29.02 -9.17 12.11
C LEU A 159 29.95 -10.38 11.88
N TRP A 160 29.92 -10.97 10.68
CA TRP A 160 30.80 -12.08 10.31
C TRP A 160 32.27 -11.68 10.30
N THR A 161 32.57 -10.48 9.79
CA THR A 161 33.94 -9.93 9.80
C THR A 161 34.44 -9.75 11.23
N MET A 162 33.63 -9.15 12.11
CA MET A 162 33.99 -8.95 13.53
C MET A 162 34.12 -10.27 14.29
N ALA A 163 33.26 -11.25 14.00
CA ALA A 163 33.37 -12.60 14.56
C ALA A 163 34.67 -13.29 14.11
N GLY A 164 35.03 -13.17 12.83
CA GLY A 164 36.29 -13.67 12.28
C GLY A 164 37.52 -13.02 12.94
N VAL A 165 37.50 -11.70 13.10
CA VAL A 165 38.55 -10.95 13.83
C VAL A 165 38.65 -11.42 15.27
N GLY A 166 37.53 -11.58 15.98
CA GLY A 166 37.51 -12.05 17.37
C GLY A 166 38.14 -13.44 17.53
N ILE A 167 37.81 -14.37 16.65
CA ILE A 167 38.37 -15.74 16.67
C ILE A 167 39.85 -15.74 16.27
N ALA A 168 40.25 -14.90 15.32
CA ALA A 168 41.66 -14.74 14.95
C ALA A 168 42.51 -14.19 16.10
N VAL A 169 42.00 -13.21 16.86
CA VAL A 169 42.68 -12.68 18.05
C VAL A 169 42.82 -13.77 19.13
N ILE A 170 41.76 -14.56 19.38
CA ILE A 170 41.82 -15.70 20.31
C ILE A 170 42.84 -16.74 19.83
N GLY A 171 42.89 -17.02 18.53
CA GLY A 171 43.87 -17.93 17.93
C GLY A 171 45.32 -17.44 18.05
N ALA A 172 45.56 -16.14 17.88
CA ALA A 172 46.88 -15.53 18.08
C ALA A 172 47.35 -15.67 19.54
N ILE A 173 46.45 -15.39 20.49
CA ILE A 173 46.73 -15.56 21.93
C ILE A 173 46.98 -17.03 22.26
N ALA A 174 46.16 -17.96 21.75
CA ALA A 174 46.36 -19.39 21.95
C ALA A 174 47.69 -19.88 21.34
N THR A 175 48.10 -19.35 20.18
CA THR A 175 49.39 -19.69 19.55
C THR A 175 50.56 -19.31 20.47
N ALA A 176 50.48 -18.14 21.11
CA ALA A 176 51.52 -17.64 22.00
C ALA A 176 51.59 -18.39 23.34
N PHE A 177 50.46 -18.82 23.90
CA PHE A 177 50.40 -19.36 25.28
C PHE A 177 50.16 -20.87 25.39
N THR A 178 49.44 -21.49 24.45
CA THR A 178 49.14 -22.94 24.45
C THR A 178 49.82 -23.70 23.31
N GLY A 179 50.42 -22.96 22.38
CA GLY A 179 51.29 -23.46 21.34
C GLY A 179 50.63 -23.59 19.96
N PRO A 180 51.43 -23.78 18.89
CA PRO A 180 50.96 -23.68 17.52
C PRO A 180 49.89 -24.70 17.12
N LYS A 181 49.89 -25.88 17.76
CA LYS A 181 48.93 -26.97 17.46
C LYS A 181 47.47 -26.60 17.77
N VAL A 182 47.24 -25.65 18.67
CA VAL A 182 45.90 -25.19 19.06
C VAL A 182 45.61 -23.83 18.45
N GLY A 183 46.59 -22.92 18.45
CA GLY A 183 46.38 -21.56 17.98
C GLY A 183 46.33 -21.37 16.46
N VAL A 184 47.11 -22.13 15.67
CA VAL A 184 47.09 -22.01 14.19
C VAL A 184 45.75 -22.45 13.60
N PRO A 185 45.12 -23.56 14.03
CA PRO A 185 43.77 -23.91 13.58
C PRO A 185 42.71 -22.85 13.92
N LEU A 186 42.81 -22.22 15.09
CA LEU A 186 41.90 -21.14 15.50
C LEU A 186 42.10 -19.86 14.65
N LEU A 187 43.34 -19.53 14.31
CA LEU A 187 43.65 -18.42 13.40
C LEU A 187 43.06 -18.64 12.00
N LEU A 188 43.25 -19.84 11.44
CA LEU A 188 42.68 -20.20 10.14
C LEU A 188 41.15 -20.22 10.17
N SER A 189 40.56 -20.68 11.28
CA SER A 189 39.10 -20.64 11.48
C SER A 189 38.59 -19.20 11.55
N GLY A 190 39.30 -18.29 12.22
CA GLY A 190 38.95 -16.86 12.23
C GLY A 190 39.02 -16.22 10.84
N ALA A 191 40.05 -16.55 10.05
CA ALA A 191 40.16 -16.09 8.67
C ALA A 191 39.03 -16.63 7.77
N ALA A 192 38.67 -17.92 7.92
CA ALA A 192 37.57 -18.53 7.17
C ALA A 192 36.20 -17.92 7.53
N ILE A 193 35.95 -17.65 8.82
CA ILE A 193 34.71 -17.03 9.31
C ILE A 193 34.61 -15.57 8.85
N GLY A 194 35.72 -14.83 8.86
CA GLY A 194 35.75 -13.44 8.36
C GLY A 194 35.60 -13.34 6.85
N ALA A 195 36.07 -14.33 6.09
CA ALA A 195 35.92 -14.41 4.64
C ALA A 195 34.54 -14.93 4.18
N PHE A 196 33.73 -15.46 5.10
CA PHE A 196 32.45 -16.10 4.80
C PHE A 196 31.49 -15.26 3.93
N PRO A 197 31.30 -13.94 4.17
CA PRO A 197 30.43 -13.10 3.33
C PRO A 197 30.88 -13.04 1.87
N PHE A 198 32.20 -13.00 1.63
CA PHE A 198 32.76 -12.94 0.27
C PHE A 198 32.63 -14.26 -0.48
N ILE A 199 32.67 -15.39 0.24
CA ILE A 199 32.57 -16.73 -0.33
C ILE A 199 31.12 -17.02 -0.73
N VAL A 200 30.14 -16.68 0.11
CA VAL A 200 28.70 -16.90 -0.14
C VAL A 200 28.20 -16.07 -1.31
N GLU A 201 28.73 -14.87 -1.49
CA GLU A 201 28.38 -13.98 -2.60
C GLU A 201 29.12 -14.30 -3.92
N SER A 202 30.07 -15.24 -3.90
CA SER A 202 30.84 -15.61 -5.08
C SER A 202 30.14 -16.64 -5.96
N GLU A 203 30.36 -16.57 -7.27
CA GLU A 203 29.93 -17.61 -8.24
C GLU A 203 30.54 -18.99 -7.93
N TYR A 204 31.61 -19.01 -7.14
CA TYR A 204 32.33 -20.22 -6.75
C TYR A 204 31.80 -20.87 -5.47
N PHE A 205 30.77 -20.31 -4.82
CA PHE A 205 30.23 -20.82 -3.55
C PHE A 205 29.94 -22.32 -3.59
N SER A 206 29.27 -22.79 -4.64
CA SER A 206 28.92 -24.21 -4.83
C SER A 206 30.16 -25.10 -4.89
N TYR A 207 31.24 -24.63 -5.53
CA TYR A 207 32.51 -25.37 -5.61
C TYR A 207 33.25 -25.34 -4.28
N VAL A 208 33.28 -24.20 -3.58
CA VAL A 208 33.94 -24.06 -2.27
C VAL A 208 33.26 -24.93 -1.21
N VAL A 209 31.93 -24.95 -1.16
CA VAL A 209 31.16 -25.83 -0.27
C VAL A 209 31.36 -27.29 -0.65
N GLY A 210 31.33 -27.62 -1.94
CA GLY A 210 31.56 -28.98 -2.42
C GLY A 210 32.95 -29.53 -2.06
N ILE A 211 34.00 -28.74 -2.24
CA ILE A 211 35.38 -29.11 -1.89
C ILE A 211 35.54 -29.23 -0.37
N SER A 212 34.95 -28.31 0.40
CA SER A 212 35.03 -28.34 1.87
C SER A 212 34.32 -29.58 2.45
N LEU A 213 33.14 -29.93 1.92
CA LEU A 213 32.42 -31.15 2.29
C LEU A 213 33.18 -32.42 1.87
N ALA A 214 33.78 -32.44 0.68
CA ALA A 214 34.59 -33.57 0.23
C ALA A 214 35.84 -33.78 1.09
N LEU A 215 36.50 -32.69 1.51
CA LEU A 215 37.64 -32.74 2.43
C LEU A 215 37.23 -33.20 3.83
N ALA A 216 36.08 -32.73 4.35
CA ALA A 216 35.54 -33.19 5.63
C ALA A 216 35.22 -34.70 5.60
N ALA A 217 34.54 -35.16 4.55
CA ALA A 217 34.24 -36.58 4.34
C ALA A 217 35.52 -37.43 4.20
N GLY A 218 36.56 -36.91 3.54
CA GLY A 218 37.87 -37.58 3.42
C GLY A 218 38.67 -37.63 4.72
N LEU A 219 38.42 -36.71 5.65
CA LEU A 219 39.03 -36.68 6.98
C LEU A 219 38.20 -37.44 8.04
N GLY A 220 37.03 -37.98 7.66
CA GLY A 220 36.15 -38.76 8.55
C GLY A 220 35.40 -37.93 9.58
N ILE A 221 35.16 -36.65 9.30
CA ILE A 221 34.40 -35.70 10.13
C ILE A 221 33.05 -35.41 9.47
#